data_AF-A0A353LIR0-F1
#
_entry.id   AF-A0A353LIR0-F1
#
_cell.length_a   1.000
_cell.length_b   1.000
_cell.length_c   1.000
_cell.angle_alpha   90.00
_cell.angle_beta   90.00
_cell.angle_gamma   90.00
#
_symmetry.space_group_name_H-M   'P 1'
#
loop_
_entity.id
_entity.type
_entity.pdbx_description
1 polymer ?
#
loop_
_entity_poly.entity_id
_entity_poly.type
_entity_poly.pdbx_seq_one_letter_code
_entity_poly.pdbx_strand_id
1 'polypeptide(L)'
;TDTSEQLTLEEKNEIYLQNQQLFFSAKKAINELMQLNQEGVYKQTNTMKENSKRAMMPAIVSIVAAIVFALLLNFFISEYFIRPINRLIDGVKSFYPEKGIINSGIKSNDEIKRLETETNNLIGRLLRLKNQSK
;
A
#
# COMPACT_ATOMS: atom_id res chain seq x y z
N THR A 1 30.69 -76.18 -28.20
CA THR A 1 29.38 -76.83 -28.02
C THR A 1 28.40 -75.73 -27.71
N ASP A 2 27.86 -75.11 -28.75
CA ASP A 2 26.99 -73.94 -28.64
C ASP A 2 25.61 -74.38 -29.13
N THR A 3 24.88 -75.03 -28.24
CA THR A 3 23.49 -75.43 -28.47
C THR A 3 22.64 -74.19 -28.24
N SER A 4 22.61 -73.30 -29.23
CA SER A 4 21.59 -72.26 -29.28
C SER A 4 20.25 -72.95 -29.54
N GLU A 5 19.48 -73.18 -28.48
CA GLU A 5 18.07 -73.59 -28.60
C GLU A 5 17.36 -72.58 -29.51
N GLN A 6 17.04 -73.00 -30.73
CA GLN A 6 16.31 -72.17 -31.66
C GLN A 6 14.84 -72.13 -31.22
N LEU A 7 14.45 -71.01 -30.62
CA LEU A 7 13.05 -70.69 -30.28
C LEU A 7 12.11 -71.02 -31.44
N THR A 8 11.03 -71.73 -31.10
CA THR A 8 9.94 -72.06 -32.02
C THR A 8 9.23 -70.79 -32.50
N LEU A 9 8.52 -70.88 -33.62
CA LEU A 9 7.77 -69.75 -34.18
C LEU A 9 6.69 -69.23 -33.23
N GLU A 10 6.08 -70.12 -32.43
CA GLU A 10 5.08 -69.75 -31.42
C GLU A 10 5.72 -68.95 -30.27
N GLU A 11 6.84 -69.40 -29.71
CA GLU A 11 7.54 -68.68 -28.64
C GLU A 11 8.01 -67.29 -29.09
N LYS A 12 8.48 -67.17 -30.35
CA LYS A 12 8.84 -65.87 -30.94
C LYS A 12 7.64 -64.93 -31.05
N ASN A 13 6.47 -65.45 -31.43
CA ASN A 13 5.24 -64.68 -31.48
C ASN A 13 4.77 -64.26 -30.08
N GLU A 14 4.82 -65.14 -29.10
CA GLU A 14 4.45 -64.80 -27.71
C GLU A 14 5.34 -63.70 -27.14
N ILE A 15 6.66 -63.82 -27.30
CA ILE A 15 7.62 -62.79 -26.88
C ILE A 15 7.35 -61.47 -27.61
N TYR A 16 7.03 -61.51 -28.91
CA TYR A 16 6.68 -60.30 -29.67
C TYR A 16 5.41 -59.64 -29.14
N LEU A 17 4.34 -60.41 -28.91
CA LEU A 17 3.08 -59.90 -28.36
C LEU A 17 3.28 -59.33 -26.95
N GLN A 18 4.05 -60.00 -26.09
CA GLN A 18 4.34 -59.54 -24.74
C GLN A 18 5.11 -58.21 -24.75
N ASN A 19 6.16 -58.10 -25.57
CA ASN A 19 6.93 -56.86 -25.72
C ASN A 19 6.06 -55.72 -26.28
N GLN A 20 5.16 -56.03 -27.22
CA GLN A 20 4.24 -55.04 -27.77
C GLN A 20 3.24 -54.54 -26.71
N GLN A 21 2.71 -55.43 -25.86
CA GLN A 21 1.84 -55.06 -24.74
C GLN A 21 2.56 -54.20 -23.69
N LEU A 22 3.79 -54.57 -23.34
CA LEU A 22 4.64 -53.79 -22.42
C LEU A 22 4.92 -52.38 -22.99
N PHE A 23 5.25 -52.30 -24.27
CA PHE A 23 5.45 -51.03 -24.96
C PHE A 23 4.20 -50.14 -24.93
N PHE A 24 3.03 -50.69 -25.26
CA PHE A 24 1.78 -49.93 -25.20
C PHE A 24 1.43 -49.46 -23.78
N SER A 25 1.69 -50.29 -22.77
CA SER A 25 1.46 -49.95 -21.37
C SER A 25 2.39 -48.82 -20.92
N ALA A 26 3.69 -48.89 -21.26
CA ALA A 26 4.65 -47.84 -20.96
C ALA A 26 4.31 -46.53 -21.69
N LYS A 27 3.96 -46.60 -22.98
CA LYS A 27 3.55 -45.44 -23.78
C LYS A 27 2.31 -44.78 -23.18
N LYS A 28 1.33 -45.57 -22.73
CA LYS A 28 0.12 -45.05 -22.05
C LYS A 28 0.47 -44.32 -20.75
N ALA A 29 1.29 -44.93 -19.89
CA ALA A 29 1.72 -44.31 -18.64
C ALA A 29 2.49 -43.00 -18.86
N ILE A 30 3.38 -42.96 -19.86
CA ILE A 30 4.09 -41.72 -20.24
C ILE A 30 3.09 -40.64 -20.70
N ASN A 31 2.09 -41.00 -21.49
CA ASN A 31 1.11 -40.05 -22.00
C ASN A 31 0.21 -39.49 -20.88
N GLU A 32 -0.18 -40.34 -19.93
CA GLU A 32 -0.93 -39.94 -18.72
C GLU A 32 -0.09 -39.01 -17.84
N LEU A 33 1.19 -39.31 -17.62
CA LEU A 33 2.11 -38.44 -16.88
C LEU A 33 2.29 -37.08 -17.58
N MET A 34 2.43 -37.08 -18.91
CA MET A 34 2.54 -35.85 -19.69
C MET A 34 1.27 -35.00 -19.57
N GLN A 35 0.10 -35.62 -19.65
CA GLN A 35 -1.18 -34.92 -19.50
C GLN A 35 -1.33 -34.32 -18.09
N LEU A 36 -1.02 -35.10 -17.05
CA LEU A 36 -1.02 -34.63 -15.66
C LEU A 36 -0.05 -33.46 -15.46
N ASN A 37 1.14 -33.52 -16.06
CA ASN A 37 2.11 -32.44 -15.98
C ASN A 37 1.59 -31.16 -16.65
N GLN A 38 1.05 -31.27 -17.87
CA GLN A 38 0.48 -30.14 -18.60
C GLN A 38 -0.67 -29.47 -17.82
N GLU A 39 -1.57 -30.27 -17.25
CA GLU A 39 -2.66 -29.76 -16.40
C GLU A 39 -2.13 -29.09 -15.12
N GLY A 40 -1.13 -29.68 -14.49
CA GLY A 40 -0.47 -29.13 -13.30
C GLY A 40 0.19 -27.77 -13.58
N VAL A 41 0.97 -27.68 -14.65
CA VAL A 41 1.64 -26.43 -15.09
C VAL A 41 0.61 -25.35 -15.40
N TYR A 42 -0.48 -25.70 -16.09
CA TYR A 42 -1.53 -24.73 -16.42
C TYR A 42 -2.23 -24.19 -15.16
N LYS A 43 -2.63 -25.09 -14.25
CA LYS A 43 -3.26 -24.72 -12.98
C LYS A 43 -2.33 -23.86 -12.12
N GLN A 44 -1.05 -24.24 -12.04
CA GLN A 44 -0.08 -23.51 -11.23
C GLN A 44 0.20 -22.12 -11.81
N THR A 45 0.30 -21.99 -13.13
CA THR A 45 0.48 -20.71 -13.81
C THR A 45 -0.71 -19.76 -13.55
N ASN A 46 -1.95 -20.29 -13.62
CA ASN A 46 -3.15 -19.51 -13.31
C ASN A 46 -3.18 -19.09 -11.85
N THR A 47 -2.88 -20.01 -10.94
CA THR A 47 -2.82 -19.72 -9.49
C THR A 47 -1.76 -18.67 -9.18
N MET A 48 -0.58 -18.78 -9.80
CA MET A 48 0.50 -17.80 -9.65
C MET A 48 0.07 -16.41 -10.13
N LYS A 49 -0.60 -16.33 -11.29
CA LYS A 49 -1.13 -15.06 -11.82
C LYS A 49 -2.15 -14.43 -10.86
N GLU A 50 -3.07 -15.22 -10.33
CA GLU A 50 -4.06 -14.73 -9.38
C GLU A 50 -3.45 -14.29 -8.06
N ASN A 51 -2.48 -15.05 -7.54
CA ASN A 51 -1.78 -14.72 -6.31
C ASN A 51 -0.96 -13.44 -6.47
N SER A 52 -0.23 -13.28 -7.58
CA SER A 52 0.49 -12.05 -7.89
C SER A 52 -0.46 -10.86 -7.97
N LYS A 53 -1.60 -11.00 -8.65
CA LYS A 53 -2.62 -9.93 -8.70
C LYS A 53 -3.12 -9.58 -7.30
N ARG A 54 -3.48 -10.57 -6.49
CA ARG A 54 -3.97 -10.37 -5.11
C ARG A 54 -2.92 -9.73 -4.20
N ALA A 55 -1.64 -10.08 -4.36
CA ALA A 55 -0.54 -9.48 -3.63
C ALA A 55 -0.28 -8.02 -4.03
N MET A 56 -0.52 -7.66 -5.30
CA MET A 56 -0.32 -6.28 -5.80
C MET A 56 -1.42 -5.31 -5.37
N MET A 57 -2.67 -5.76 -5.23
CA MET A 57 -3.80 -4.91 -4.84
C MET A 57 -3.55 -4.05 -3.58
N PRO A 58 -3.13 -4.61 -2.44
CA PRO A 58 -2.89 -3.81 -1.23
C PRO A 58 -1.78 -2.77 -1.44
N ALA A 59 -0.75 -3.07 -2.23
CA ALA A 59 0.33 -2.13 -2.53
C ALA A 59 -0.20 -0.91 -3.30
N ILE A 60 -0.99 -1.14 -4.35
CA ILE A 60 -1.58 -0.06 -5.16
C ILE A 60 -2.52 0.79 -4.31
N VAL A 61 -3.40 0.16 -3.53
CA VAL A 61 -4.33 0.87 -2.64
C VAL A 61 -3.56 1.71 -1.61
N SER A 62 -2.46 1.20 -1.08
CA SER A 62 -1.62 1.93 -0.11
C SER A 62 -0.98 3.17 -0.72
N ILE A 63 -0.49 3.09 -1.96
CA ILE A 63 0.09 4.25 -2.67
C ILE A 63 -0.97 5.32 -2.88
N VAL A 64 -2.15 4.94 -3.38
CA VAL A 64 -3.25 5.89 -3.61
C VAL A 64 -3.71 6.51 -2.28
N ALA A 65 -3.87 5.71 -1.24
CA ALA A 65 -4.24 6.19 0.09
C ALA A 65 -3.20 7.18 0.63
N ALA A 66 -1.90 6.87 0.50
CA ALA A 66 -0.82 7.76 0.95
C ALA A 66 -0.86 9.13 0.25
N ILE A 67 -1.11 9.15 -1.07
CA ILE A 67 -1.24 10.40 -1.83
C ILE A 67 -2.44 11.20 -1.33
N VAL A 68 -3.60 10.56 -1.19
CA VAL A 68 -4.82 11.23 -0.69
C VAL A 68 -4.60 11.76 0.73
N PHE A 69 -4.02 10.96 1.63
CA PHE A 69 -3.70 11.40 2.99
C PHE A 69 -2.70 12.54 3.01
N ALA A 70 -1.67 12.54 2.17
CA ALA A 70 -0.72 13.64 2.09
C ALA A 70 -1.39 14.96 1.65
N LEU A 71 -2.27 14.90 0.66
CA LEU A 71 -3.02 16.06 0.18
C LEU A 71 -3.97 16.60 1.25
N LEU A 72 -4.72 15.71 1.91
CA LEU A 72 -5.62 16.09 3.01
C LEU A 72 -4.85 16.66 4.18
N LEU A 73 -3.74 16.04 4.58
CA LEU A 73 -2.90 16.52 5.67
C LEU A 73 -2.34 17.91 5.35
N ASN A 74 -1.85 18.11 4.13
CA ASN A 74 -1.36 19.42 3.69
C ASN A 74 -2.48 20.49 3.76
N PHE A 75 -3.68 20.14 3.30
CA PHE A 75 -4.85 21.03 3.41
C PHE A 75 -5.17 21.37 4.87
N PHE A 76 -5.23 20.37 5.75
CA PHE A 76 -5.54 20.57 7.17
C PHE A 76 -4.47 21.39 7.89
N ILE A 77 -3.19 21.11 7.66
CA ILE A 77 -2.09 21.90 8.23
C ILE A 77 -2.19 23.36 7.76
N SER A 78 -2.45 23.58 6.47
CA SER A 78 -2.57 24.93 5.92
C SER A 78 -3.74 25.71 6.53
N GLU A 79 -4.93 25.10 6.59
CA GLU A 79 -6.15 25.78 7.03
C GLU A 79 -6.21 25.98 8.54
N TYR A 80 -5.85 24.96 9.33
CA TYR A 80 -6.04 24.98 10.79
C TYR A 80 -4.82 25.49 11.56
N PHE A 81 -3.62 25.46 10.96
CA PHE A 81 -2.39 25.91 11.64
C PHE A 81 -1.78 27.12 10.95
N ILE A 82 -1.35 26.99 9.69
CA ILE A 82 -0.55 28.01 9.01
C ILE A 82 -1.33 29.33 8.86
N ARG A 83 -2.56 29.27 8.34
CA ARG A 83 -3.38 30.47 8.12
C ARG A 83 -3.70 31.21 9.43
N PRO A 84 -4.19 30.56 10.49
CA PRO A 84 -4.40 31.21 11.79
C PRO A 84 -3.13 31.82 12.38
N ILE A 85 -1.99 31.13 12.29
CA ILE A 85 -0.70 31.66 12.77
C ILE A 85 -0.32 32.92 12.01
N ASN A 86 -0.42 32.92 10.67
CA ASN A 86 -0.11 34.10 9.87
C ASN A 86 -1.03 35.29 10.21
N ARG A 87 -2.34 35.04 10.40
CA ARG A 87 -3.28 36.09 10.84
C ARG A 87 -2.89 36.67 12.20
N LEU A 88 -2.43 35.83 13.14
CA LEU A 88 -1.96 36.28 14.44
C LEU A 88 -0.69 37.14 14.31
N ILE A 89 0.29 36.69 13.51
CA ILE A 89 1.51 37.45 13.21
C ILE A 89 1.18 38.82 12.63
N ASP A 90 0.29 38.87 11.63
CA ASP A 90 -0.12 40.12 11.00
C ASP A 90 -0.91 41.02 11.97
N GLY A 91 -1.71 40.41 12.84
CA GLY A 91 -2.40 41.09 13.93
C GLY A 91 -1.44 41.77 14.90
N VAL A 92 -0.35 41.08 15.28
CA VAL A 92 0.72 41.63 16.14
C VAL A 92 1.50 42.73 15.41
N LYS A 93 1.91 42.50 14.15
CA LYS A 93 2.67 43.48 13.38
C LYS A 93 1.90 44.79 13.14
N SER A 94 0.59 44.68 12.92
CA SER A 94 -0.30 45.83 12.69
C SER A 94 -0.87 46.44 13.97
N PHE A 95 -0.41 45.99 15.15
CA PHE A 95 -0.87 46.53 16.42
C PHE A 95 -0.29 47.92 16.68
N TYR A 96 -1.15 48.83 17.14
CA TYR A 96 -0.76 50.13 17.67
C TYR A 96 -1.52 50.39 18.98
N PRO A 97 -0.94 51.14 19.94
CA PRO A 97 -1.48 51.27 21.30
C PRO A 97 -2.95 51.72 21.40
N GLU A 98 -3.40 52.58 20.49
CA GLU A 98 -4.77 53.12 20.46
C GLU A 98 -5.81 52.05 20.05
N LYS A 99 -5.37 51.00 19.35
CA LYS A 99 -6.23 49.86 18.94
C LYS A 99 -6.65 49.00 20.13
N GLY A 100 -5.85 49.00 21.21
CA GLY A 100 -6.13 48.29 22.47
C GLY A 100 -6.01 46.77 22.43
N ILE A 101 -6.46 46.11 21.35
CA ILE A 101 -6.45 44.66 21.17
C ILE A 101 -6.06 44.24 19.75
N ILE A 102 -5.53 43.03 19.64
CA ILE A 102 -5.37 42.30 18.38
C ILE A 102 -6.59 41.42 18.18
N ASN A 103 -7.28 41.62 17.06
CA ASN A 103 -8.32 40.71 16.58
C ASN A 103 -7.87 40.12 15.25
N SER A 104 -7.34 38.90 15.31
CA SER A 104 -6.83 38.15 14.16
C SER A 104 -7.92 37.27 13.50
N GLY A 105 -9.16 37.33 14.00
CA GLY A 105 -10.30 36.61 13.42
C GLY A 105 -10.18 35.09 13.52
N ILE A 106 -9.40 34.59 14.48
CA ILE A 106 -9.29 33.15 14.76
C ILE A 106 -10.61 32.68 15.39
N LYS A 107 -11.26 31.73 14.73
CA LYS A 107 -12.55 31.13 15.13
C LYS A 107 -12.41 29.78 15.84
N SER A 108 -11.21 29.17 15.80
CA SER A 108 -10.96 27.92 16.52
C SER A 108 -11.05 28.15 18.02
N ASN A 109 -11.29 27.08 18.78
CA ASN A 109 -11.26 27.07 20.25
C ASN A 109 -10.08 26.22 20.74
N ASP A 110 -8.96 26.30 20.03
CA ASP A 110 -7.74 25.53 20.27
C ASP A 110 -6.62 26.40 20.86
N GLU A 111 -5.41 25.87 20.89
CA GLU A 111 -4.21 26.53 21.40
C GLU A 111 -3.92 27.85 20.69
N ILE A 112 -4.26 27.99 19.41
CA ILE A 112 -4.00 29.21 18.63
C ILE A 112 -4.91 30.34 19.11
N LYS A 113 -6.17 30.03 19.44
CA LYS A 113 -7.09 31.01 20.04
C LYS A 113 -6.64 31.42 21.44
N ARG A 114 -6.20 30.46 22.24
CA ARG A 114 -5.64 30.73 23.56
C ARG A 114 -4.43 31.65 23.47
N LEU A 115 -3.57 31.46 22.47
CA LEU A 115 -2.42 32.34 22.22
C LEU A 115 -2.84 33.77 21.87
N GLU A 116 -3.88 33.96 21.05
CA GLU A 116 -4.46 35.29 20.79
C GLU A 116 -4.94 35.97 22.09
N THR A 117 -5.65 35.22 22.94
CA THR A 117 -6.14 35.72 24.23
C THR A 117 -4.99 36.15 25.14
N GLU A 118 -3.97 35.31 25.31
CA GLU A 118 -2.84 35.66 26.19
C GLU A 118 -1.99 36.81 25.62
N THR A 119 -1.87 36.92 24.31
CA THR A 119 -1.22 38.07 23.66
C THR A 119 -1.97 39.36 23.98
N ASN A 120 -3.30 39.35 23.91
CA ASN A 120 -4.13 40.49 24.29
C ASN A 120 -4.05 40.81 25.79
N ASN A 121 -3.98 39.80 26.65
CA ASN A 121 -3.76 40.00 28.09
C ASN A 121 -2.43 40.72 28.36
N LEU A 122 -1.36 40.32 27.67
CA LEU A 122 -0.06 40.96 27.77
C LEU A 122 -0.11 42.42 27.33
N ILE A 123 -0.70 42.70 26.16
CA ILE A 123 -0.90 44.07 25.66
C ILE A 123 -1.66 44.92 26.69
N GLY A 124 -2.74 44.40 27.25
CA GLY A 124 -3.53 45.09 28.27
C GLY A 124 -2.70 45.43 29.52
N ARG A 125 -1.83 44.53 29.98
CA ARG A 125 -0.91 44.80 31.10
C ARG A 125 0.09 45.90 30.75
N LEU A 126 0.68 45.86 29.56
CA LEU A 126 1.64 46.87 29.09
C LEU A 126 1.01 48.26 28.97
N LEU A 127 -0.21 48.36 28.44
CA LEU A 127 -0.93 49.63 28.32
C LEU A 127 -1.29 50.22 29.69
N ARG A 128 -1.69 49.39 30.66
CA ARG A 128 -1.95 49.85 32.03
C ARG A 128 -0.69 50.42 32.70
N LEU A 129 0.45 49.73 32.56
CA LEU A 129 1.73 50.21 33.07
C LEU A 129 2.13 51.55 32.45
N LYS A 130 1.95 51.71 31.13
CA LYS A 130 2.21 52.98 30.44
C LYS A 130 1.35 54.13 30.99
N ASN A 131 0.08 53.86 31.26
CA ASN A 131 -0.85 54.88 31.77
C ASN A 131 -0.60 55.24 33.24
N GLN A 132 -0.02 54.34 34.04
CA GLN A 132 0.38 54.61 35.42
C GLN A 132 1.70 55.38 35.54
N SER A 133 2.52 55.36 34.47
CA SER A 133 3.81 56.06 34.39
C SER A 133 3.70 57.48 33.82
N LYS A 134 2.49 57.95 33.49
CA LYS A 134 2.18 59.33 33.11
C LYS A 134 1.50 60.03 34.28
#